data_AF-A0A7V8EDB2-F1
#
_entry.id   AF-A0A7V8EDB2-F1
#
_cell.length_a   1.000
_cell.length_b   1.000
_cell.length_c   1.000
_cell.angle_alpha   90.00
_cell.angle_beta   90.00
_cell.angle_gamma   90.00
#
_symmetry.space_group_name_H-M   'P 1'
#
loop_
_entity.id
_entity.type
_entity.pdbx_description
1 polymer ?
#
loop_
_entity_poly.entity_id
_entity_poly.type
_entity_poly.pdbx_seq_one_letter_code
_entity_poly.pdbx_strand_id
1 'polypeptide(L)'
;MVVLGILSLLAVLTTPSYLEELNRKRALVSIDETQQILDAARSYRSDKGSWPGNATCSNALTVLSNSTDRYLAGVSSFNRYNSPYSTSCTAKTFSLDQEAVADWDGYLVNSLAGTEIVDSASHLVRSTIGIPGSEPALDAKLSRVATGNAELNRMRTTLLLGNNNVTEVNKLEAVSGQFSGAVSGATLTVAQTAAIGGLLQAQGESQFVGKAAFADEVILNKVAVAGTGGCTTGAIARDSIGKTLSCQSGIWTSNSGALDGPYRVSGNSLGAWAMCTLNYGSGNSKSLTYSNGNWFYSGSGTQVVYCYK
;
A
#
# COMPACT_ATOMS: atom_id res chain seq x y z
N MET A 1 54.96 66.70 0.79
CA MET A 1 53.61 66.72 1.38
C MET A 1 52.56 66.17 0.41
N VAL A 2 52.45 66.71 -0.82
CA VAL A 2 51.44 66.25 -1.83
C VAL A 2 51.58 64.77 -2.20
N VAL A 3 52.81 64.28 -2.41
CA VAL A 3 53.06 62.87 -2.77
C VAL A 3 52.63 61.89 -1.67
N LEU A 4 52.85 62.26 -0.40
CA LEU A 4 52.41 61.45 0.75
C LEU A 4 50.88 61.39 0.85
N GLY A 5 50.19 62.51 0.56
CA GLY A 5 48.72 62.56 0.54
C GLY A 5 48.10 61.70 -0.58
N ILE A 6 48.72 61.71 -1.77
CA ILE A 6 48.26 60.89 -2.90
C ILE A 6 48.50 59.39 -2.62
N LEU A 7 49.66 59.03 -2.06
CA LEU A 7 49.96 57.64 -1.69
C LEU A 7 49.03 57.11 -0.60
N SER A 8 48.67 57.92 0.41
CA SER A 8 47.69 57.51 1.42
C SER A 8 46.29 57.30 0.84
N LEU A 9 45.85 58.15 -0.10
CA LEU A 9 44.54 58.01 -0.75
C LEU A 9 44.47 56.77 -1.63
N LEU A 10 45.53 56.48 -2.40
CA LEU A 10 45.62 55.26 -3.20
C LEU A 10 45.64 53.99 -2.34
N ALA A 11 46.32 54.01 -1.19
CA ALA A 11 46.31 52.89 -0.26
C ALA A 11 44.92 52.63 0.35
N VAL A 12 44.19 53.67 0.75
CA VAL A 12 42.83 53.51 1.31
C VAL A 12 41.84 52.97 0.27
N LEU A 13 41.97 53.38 -1.00
CA LEU A 13 41.07 52.93 -2.07
C LEU A 13 41.35 51.50 -2.54
N THR A 14 42.61 51.06 -2.51
CA THR A 14 42.99 49.74 -3.06
C THR A 14 43.03 48.63 -2.00
N THR A 15 43.17 48.96 -0.72
CA THR A 15 43.24 47.96 0.36
C THR A 15 42.04 47.00 0.45
N PRO A 16 40.78 47.40 0.23
CA PRO A 16 39.64 46.48 0.32
C PRO A 16 39.66 45.38 -0.75
N SER A 17 39.97 45.72 -2.01
CA SER A 17 40.00 44.74 -3.10
C SER A 17 41.19 43.79 -3.00
N TYR A 18 42.34 44.29 -2.54
CA TYR A 18 43.48 43.43 -2.21
C TYR A 18 43.18 42.49 -1.03
N LEU A 19 42.43 42.94 -0.03
CA LEU A 19 42.05 42.12 1.13
C LEU A 19 41.06 41.00 0.75
N GLU A 20 40.11 41.28 -0.14
CA GLU A 20 39.17 40.27 -0.63
C GLU A 20 39.89 39.18 -1.45
N GLU A 21 40.77 39.57 -2.37
CA GLU A 21 41.57 38.61 -3.15
C GLU A 21 42.56 37.81 -2.28
N LEU A 22 43.13 38.46 -1.26
CA LEU A 22 43.95 37.78 -0.26
C LEU A 22 43.12 36.72 0.48
N ASN A 23 41.96 37.09 1.01
CA ASN A 23 41.11 36.17 1.76
C ASN A 23 40.55 35.04 0.90
N ARG A 24 40.26 35.30 -0.38
CA ARG A 24 39.90 34.27 -1.37
C ARG A 24 41.03 33.26 -1.55
N LYS A 25 42.28 33.71 -1.73
CA LYS A 25 43.44 32.81 -1.82
C LYS A 25 43.64 32.02 -0.54
N ARG A 26 43.44 32.65 0.63
CA ARG A 26 43.49 31.93 1.91
C ARG A 26 42.42 30.85 1.98
N ALA A 27 41.19 31.17 1.58
CA ALA A 27 40.09 30.21 1.58
C ALA A 27 40.37 29.01 0.66
N LEU A 28 40.86 29.26 -0.56
CA LEU A 28 41.21 28.18 -1.50
C LEU A 28 42.28 27.23 -0.94
N VAL A 29 43.31 27.77 -0.28
CA VAL A 29 44.34 26.94 0.36
C VAL A 29 43.77 26.20 1.56
N SER A 30 42.95 26.84 2.41
CA SER A 30 42.30 26.16 3.53
C SER A 30 41.38 25.03 3.07
N ILE A 31 40.69 25.19 1.94
CA ILE A 31 39.86 24.14 1.31
C ILE A 31 40.72 22.94 0.93
N ASP A 32 41.83 23.18 0.22
CA ASP A 32 42.76 22.13 -0.21
C ASP A 32 43.40 21.41 0.99
N GLU A 33 43.91 22.15 1.98
CA GLU A 33 44.47 21.58 3.22
C GLU A 33 43.43 20.75 3.99
N THR A 34 42.18 21.22 4.06
CA THR A 34 41.08 20.49 4.71
C THR A 34 40.79 19.18 3.98
N GLN A 35 40.70 19.21 2.65
CA GLN A 35 40.50 18.00 1.85
C GLN A 35 41.66 17.01 2.03
N GLN A 36 42.90 17.48 2.02
CA GLN A 36 44.08 16.65 2.25
C GLN A 36 44.06 15.98 3.63
N ILE A 37 43.69 16.70 4.69
CA ILE A 37 43.55 16.12 6.04
C ILE A 37 42.46 15.04 6.06
N LEU A 38 41.29 15.32 5.47
CA LEU A 38 40.17 14.39 5.45
C LEU A 38 40.48 13.14 4.61
N ASP A 39 41.14 13.29 3.46
CA ASP A 39 41.53 12.18 2.60
C ASP A 39 42.66 11.34 3.22
N ALA A 40 43.60 11.98 3.93
CA ALA A 40 44.59 11.28 4.74
C ALA A 40 43.92 10.46 5.85
N ALA A 41 42.90 11.00 6.53
CA ALA A 41 42.13 10.27 7.53
C ALA A 41 41.33 9.09 6.95
N ARG A 42 40.75 9.25 5.74
CA ARG A 42 40.08 8.15 5.01
C ARG A 42 41.06 7.04 4.66
N SER A 43 42.23 7.41 4.13
CA SER A 43 43.27 6.45 3.74
C SER A 43 43.81 5.70 4.95
N TYR A 44 44.10 6.42 6.05
CA TYR A 44 44.50 5.80 7.31
C TYR A 44 43.46 4.80 7.82
N ARG A 45 42.18 5.15 7.77
CA ARG A 45 41.10 4.24 8.20
C ARG A 45 40.94 3.04 7.27
N SER A 46 41.10 3.23 5.96
CA SER A 46 41.10 2.15 4.98
C SER A 46 42.16 1.10 5.31
N ASP A 47 43.34 1.55 5.75
CA ASP A 47 44.49 0.66 5.99
C ASP A 47 44.49 0.05 7.40
N LYS A 48 44.11 0.82 8.43
CA LYS A 48 44.21 0.40 9.84
C LYS A 48 42.87 0.00 10.48
N GLY A 49 41.75 0.24 9.79
CA GLY A 49 40.40 -0.09 10.27
C GLY A 49 39.83 0.85 11.35
N SER A 50 40.63 1.79 11.88
CA SER A 50 40.22 2.80 12.87
C SER A 50 40.55 4.22 12.39
N TRP A 51 39.89 5.23 12.96
CA TRP A 51 40.28 6.61 12.72
C TRP A 51 41.68 6.90 13.31
N PRO A 52 42.41 7.88 12.75
CA PRO A 52 43.74 8.27 13.26
C PRO A 52 43.65 8.93 14.64
N GLY A 53 44.58 8.60 15.53
CA GLY A 53 44.67 9.19 16.87
C GLY A 53 44.20 8.27 18.01
N ASN A 54 43.92 8.89 19.15
CA ASN A 54 43.30 8.27 20.32
C ASN A 54 41.79 8.09 20.11
N ALA A 55 41.07 7.63 21.15
CA ALA A 55 39.63 7.35 21.07
C ALA A 55 38.75 8.54 20.64
N THR A 56 39.22 9.78 20.82
CA THR A 56 38.53 11.01 20.42
C THR A 56 39.18 11.69 19.22
N CYS A 57 40.23 11.11 18.64
CA CYS A 57 41.02 11.65 17.55
C CYS A 57 41.62 13.04 17.81
N SER A 58 41.87 13.43 19.06
CA SER A 58 42.42 14.76 19.38
C SER A 58 43.88 14.95 18.94
N ASN A 59 44.61 13.86 18.74
CA ASN A 59 46.00 13.84 18.24
C ASN A 59 46.09 13.28 16.80
N ALA A 60 44.99 13.29 16.05
CA ALA A 60 44.93 12.70 14.72
C ALA A 60 45.96 13.31 13.75
N LEU A 61 46.12 14.64 13.74
CA LEU A 61 47.09 15.33 12.88
C LEU A 61 48.53 14.86 13.13
N THR A 62 48.89 14.63 14.40
CA THR A 62 50.20 14.10 14.79
C THR A 62 50.39 12.68 14.28
N VAL A 63 49.36 11.83 14.36
CA VAL A 63 49.42 10.44 13.86
C VAL A 63 49.50 10.40 12.34
N LEU A 64 48.75 11.24 11.64
CA LEU A 64 48.77 11.30 10.18
C LEU A 64 50.12 11.79 9.63
N SER A 65 50.79 12.70 10.33
CA SER A 65 52.10 13.24 9.92
C SER A 65 53.32 12.40 10.34
N ASN A 66 53.23 11.65 11.45
CA ASN A 66 54.36 10.91 12.03
C ASN A 66 54.26 9.38 11.93
N SER A 67 53.18 8.84 11.35
CA SER A 67 53.09 7.40 11.10
C SER A 67 54.16 6.94 10.10
N THR A 68 54.55 5.67 10.19
CA THR A 68 55.53 5.03 9.29
C THR A 68 55.19 5.19 7.81
N ASP A 69 53.88 5.32 7.51
CA ASP A 69 53.33 5.38 6.16
C ASP A 69 52.97 6.82 5.72
N ARG A 70 53.33 7.86 6.51
CA ARG A 70 53.12 9.31 6.26
C ARG A 70 51.93 9.65 5.35
N TYR A 71 50.71 9.55 5.90
CA TYR A 71 49.47 9.85 5.17
C TYR A 71 49.25 11.34 4.92
N LEU A 72 49.86 12.22 5.72
CA LEU A 72 49.73 13.68 5.59
C LEU A 72 51.12 14.32 5.50
N ALA A 73 51.35 15.12 4.47
CA ALA A 73 52.60 15.84 4.25
C ALA A 73 52.32 17.30 3.86
N GLY A 74 53.14 18.23 4.37
CA GLY A 74 53.09 19.64 3.96
C GLY A 74 51.99 20.49 4.62
N VAL A 75 51.08 19.89 5.39
CA VAL A 75 50.03 20.63 6.12
C VAL A 75 50.48 20.96 7.55
N SER A 76 50.31 22.22 7.95
CA SER A 76 50.69 22.69 9.29
C SER A 76 49.58 22.44 10.32
N SER A 77 49.86 22.62 11.62
CA SER A 77 48.84 22.52 12.67
C SER A 77 47.90 23.73 12.73
N PHE A 78 48.16 24.77 11.94
CA PHE A 78 47.36 25.98 11.84
C PHE A 78 46.88 26.16 10.40
N ASN A 79 45.66 26.67 10.25
CA ASN A 79 45.12 27.03 8.96
C ASN A 79 45.71 28.34 8.44
N ARG A 80 45.33 28.73 7.22
CA ARG A 80 45.82 29.97 6.61
C ARG A 80 45.34 31.26 7.28
N TYR A 81 44.39 31.15 8.20
CA TYR A 81 43.89 32.24 9.05
C TYR A 81 44.60 32.29 10.41
N ASN A 82 45.63 31.45 10.63
CA ASN A 82 46.36 31.33 11.89
C ASN A 82 45.49 30.82 13.06
N SER A 83 44.43 30.07 12.76
CA SER A 83 43.61 29.34 13.74
C SER A 83 44.05 27.87 13.77
N PRO A 84 44.16 27.23 14.94
CA PRO A 84 44.57 25.83 15.03
C PRO A 84 43.50 24.90 14.44
N TYR A 85 43.96 23.86 13.73
CA TYR A 85 43.10 22.75 13.36
C TYR A 85 42.80 21.89 14.59
N SER A 86 41.52 21.58 14.81
CA SER A 86 41.10 20.66 15.89
C SER A 86 40.39 19.45 15.28
N THR A 87 40.82 18.25 15.65
CA THR A 87 40.24 17.00 15.13
C THR A 87 39.42 16.31 16.20
N SER A 88 38.28 15.76 15.80
CA SER A 88 37.43 14.95 16.67
C SER A 88 36.86 13.76 15.90
N CYS A 89 36.48 12.68 16.59
CA CYS A 89 35.85 11.54 15.93
C CYS A 89 34.90 10.77 16.83
N THR A 90 34.04 9.98 16.17
CA THR A 90 33.24 8.93 16.77
C THR A 90 33.62 7.58 16.17
N ALA A 91 32.96 6.49 16.57
CA ALA A 91 33.15 5.19 15.92
C ALA A 91 32.93 5.23 14.39
N LYS A 92 32.08 6.15 13.90
CA LYS A 92 31.62 6.21 12.49
C LYS A 92 32.04 7.46 11.73
N THR A 93 32.47 8.51 12.41
CA THR A 93 32.76 9.81 11.78
C THR A 93 34.09 10.37 12.23
N PHE A 94 34.73 11.12 11.33
CA PHE A 94 35.89 11.95 11.63
C PHE A 94 35.57 13.38 11.23
N SER A 95 35.90 14.32 12.10
CA SER A 95 35.54 15.73 11.97
C SER A 95 36.79 16.59 12.16
N LEU A 96 36.91 17.61 11.31
CA LEU A 96 37.93 18.65 11.39
C LEU A 96 37.24 19.99 11.62
N ASP A 97 37.64 20.66 12.69
CA ASP A 97 37.19 21.98 13.07
C ASP A 97 38.28 23.01 12.74
N GLN A 98 37.87 24.13 12.17
CA GLN A 98 38.73 25.28 11.89
C GLN A 98 37.92 26.58 11.97
N GLU A 99 38.56 27.67 12.37
CA GLU A 99 37.91 28.99 12.33
C GLU A 99 38.30 29.73 11.05
N ALA A 100 37.31 30.38 10.44
CA ALA A 100 37.50 31.29 9.31
C ALA A 100 37.58 32.75 9.79
N VAL A 101 37.94 33.65 8.88
CA VAL A 101 37.71 35.08 9.08
C VAL A 101 36.24 35.40 8.83
N ALA A 102 35.72 36.43 9.49
CA ALA A 102 34.35 36.92 9.30
C ALA A 102 33.96 37.00 7.81
N ASP A 103 32.73 36.57 7.51
CA ASP A 103 32.12 36.50 6.17
C ASP A 103 32.69 35.42 5.21
N TRP A 104 33.75 34.69 5.60
CA TRP A 104 34.35 33.63 4.76
C TRP A 104 33.96 32.20 5.16
N ASP A 105 33.34 32.00 6.32
CA ASP A 105 32.80 30.71 6.79
C ASP A 105 31.75 30.13 5.81
N GLY A 106 30.83 30.96 5.33
CA GLY A 106 29.84 30.58 4.32
C GLY A 106 30.47 30.18 2.98
N TYR A 107 31.59 30.81 2.60
CA TYR A 107 32.32 30.42 1.39
C TYR A 107 32.97 29.03 1.54
N LEU A 108 33.59 28.75 2.69
CA LEU A 108 34.19 27.45 2.98
C LEU A 108 33.13 26.34 3.02
N VAL A 109 32.02 26.56 3.71
CA VAL A 109 30.92 25.59 3.86
C VAL A 109 30.29 25.23 2.52
N ASN A 110 30.14 26.21 1.62
CA ASN A 110 29.62 25.95 0.27
C ASN A 110 30.65 25.29 -0.66
N SER A 111 31.94 25.40 -0.37
CA SER A 111 33.03 24.87 -1.19
C SER A 111 33.51 23.48 -0.73
N LEU A 112 33.23 23.09 0.51
CA LEU A 112 33.62 21.82 1.11
C LEU A 112 32.39 20.94 1.42
N ALA A 113 32.31 19.78 0.79
CA ALA A 113 31.26 18.81 1.06
C ALA A 113 31.29 18.31 2.52
N GLY A 114 30.12 18.14 3.14
CA GLY A 114 30.01 17.66 4.52
C GLY A 114 30.47 18.67 5.58
N THR A 115 30.49 19.95 5.22
CA THR A 115 30.87 21.04 6.13
C THR A 115 29.66 21.80 6.62
N GLU A 116 29.67 22.20 7.88
CA GLU A 116 28.64 23.02 8.51
C GLU A 116 29.26 24.13 9.34
N ILE A 117 28.50 25.21 9.56
CA ILE A 117 28.86 26.27 10.51
C ILE A 117 28.40 25.79 11.89
N VAL A 118 29.35 25.59 12.81
CA VAL A 118 29.08 25.12 14.18
C VAL A 118 28.82 26.28 15.13
N ASP A 119 29.57 27.37 14.97
CA ASP A 119 29.41 28.59 15.74
C ASP A 119 29.65 29.80 14.82
N SER A 120 28.59 30.59 14.59
CA SER A 120 28.66 31.79 13.77
C SER A 120 29.36 32.97 14.46
N ALA A 121 29.50 32.94 15.79
CA ALA A 121 30.15 34.02 16.54
C ALA A 121 31.68 33.94 16.45
N SER A 122 32.24 32.73 16.40
CA SER A 122 33.66 32.48 16.20
C SER A 122 34.03 32.07 14.77
N HIS A 123 33.04 32.03 13.86
CA HIS A 123 33.20 31.56 12.47
C HIS A 123 33.80 30.15 12.39
N LEU A 124 33.39 29.29 13.32
CA LEU A 124 33.86 27.91 13.42
C LEU A 124 33.11 27.04 12.41
N VAL A 125 33.86 26.42 11.49
CA VAL A 125 33.33 25.45 10.53
C VAL A 125 33.84 24.05 10.86
N ARG A 126 32.96 23.06 10.72
CA ARG A 126 33.27 21.64 10.91
C ARG A 126 33.05 20.88 9.63
N SER A 127 34.10 20.25 9.13
CA SER A 127 34.03 19.32 8.00
C SER A 127 34.03 17.89 8.52
N THR A 128 32.99 17.11 8.19
CA THR A 128 32.81 15.73 8.69
C THR A 128 32.76 14.72 7.56
N ILE A 129 33.51 13.63 7.73
CA ILE A 129 33.50 12.47 6.84
C ILE A 129 33.00 11.22 7.58
N GLY A 130 32.27 10.37 6.87
CA GLY A 130 31.87 9.04 7.35
C GLY A 130 32.90 7.96 7.03
N ILE A 131 32.64 6.73 7.50
CA ILE A 131 33.42 5.55 7.08
C ILE A 131 33.33 5.43 5.54
N PRO A 132 34.46 5.19 4.84
CA PRO A 132 34.43 4.92 3.41
C PRO A 132 33.42 3.81 3.07
N GLY A 133 32.52 4.07 2.12
CA GLY A 133 31.45 3.13 1.73
C GLY A 133 30.16 3.21 2.57
N SER A 134 30.12 4.03 3.62
CA SER A 134 28.87 4.44 4.27
C SER A 134 28.74 5.96 4.21
N GLU A 135 27.96 6.49 3.28
CA GLU A 135 27.63 7.92 3.26
C GLU A 135 26.54 8.20 4.33
N PRO A 136 26.80 8.96 5.41
CA PRO A 136 25.77 9.32 6.38
C PRO A 136 24.91 10.50 5.91
N ALA A 137 25.12 11.02 4.69
CA ALA A 137 24.63 12.33 4.26
C ALA A 137 23.24 12.33 3.56
N LEU A 138 22.51 11.22 3.59
CA LEU A 138 21.15 11.16 3.02
C LEU A 138 20.03 11.34 4.06
N ASP A 139 20.34 11.23 5.36
CA ASP A 139 19.32 11.38 6.41
C ASP A 139 18.75 12.82 6.49
N ALA A 140 19.53 13.82 6.06
CA ALA A 140 19.09 15.21 5.94
C ALA A 140 18.45 15.56 4.58
N LYS A 141 18.53 14.69 3.57
CA LYS A 141 18.01 14.96 2.20
C LYS A 141 16.73 14.20 1.87
N LEU A 142 16.39 13.17 2.62
CA LEU A 142 15.08 12.52 2.54
C LEU A 142 14.31 12.89 3.81
N SER A 143 13.29 13.75 3.68
CA SER A 143 12.40 14.10 4.78
C SER A 143 11.61 12.88 5.25
N ARG A 144 12.20 12.06 6.11
CA ARG A 144 11.58 10.85 6.68
C ARG A 144 10.53 11.14 7.75
N VAL A 145 10.27 12.42 8.02
CA VAL A 145 9.41 12.86 9.11
C VAL A 145 8.01 13.15 8.59
N ALA A 146 7.02 12.44 9.13
CA ALA A 146 5.59 12.54 8.79
C ALA A 146 4.93 13.89 9.18
N THR A 147 5.68 14.82 9.76
CA THR A 147 5.25 16.19 10.12
C THR A 147 5.84 17.28 9.21
N GLY A 148 6.65 16.91 8.22
CA GLY A 148 7.18 17.84 7.22
C GLY A 148 6.16 18.26 6.17
N ASN A 149 6.55 19.18 5.27
CA ASN A 149 5.72 19.58 4.14
C ASN A 149 5.39 18.36 3.26
N ALA A 150 4.11 18.02 3.16
CA ALA A 150 3.63 16.85 2.41
C ALA A 150 4.07 16.84 0.94
N GLU A 151 4.34 18.00 0.34
CA GLU A 151 4.85 18.11 -1.04
C GLU A 151 6.22 17.45 -1.23
N LEU A 152 7.06 17.40 -0.20
CA LEU A 152 8.39 16.75 -0.28
C LEU A 152 8.29 15.22 -0.37
N ASN A 153 7.14 14.66 0.01
CA ASN A 153 6.87 13.23 -0.01
C ASN A 153 5.97 12.82 -1.19
N ARG A 154 5.60 13.76 -2.07
CA ARG A 154 4.74 13.48 -3.24
C ARG A 154 5.59 13.07 -4.43
N MET A 155 5.19 11.97 -5.06
CA MET A 155 5.60 11.65 -6.43
C MET A 155 4.74 12.49 -7.39
N ARG A 156 5.37 13.33 -8.22
CA ARG A 156 4.67 14.15 -9.24
C ARG A 156 4.42 13.40 -10.55
N THR A 157 4.99 12.21 -10.70
CA THR A 157 4.95 11.40 -11.92
C THR A 157 4.58 9.95 -11.58
N THR A 158 4.34 9.16 -12.62
CA THR A 158 4.03 7.74 -12.50
C THR A 158 5.17 6.97 -11.85
N LEU A 159 4.86 6.16 -10.83
CA LEU A 159 5.76 5.15 -10.28
C LEU A 159 5.73 3.91 -11.19
N LEU A 160 6.79 3.72 -11.97
CA LEU A 160 6.96 2.54 -12.81
C LEU A 160 7.84 1.51 -12.08
N LEU A 161 7.28 0.33 -11.80
CA LEU A 161 7.99 -0.75 -11.09
C LEU A 161 8.50 -1.86 -12.02
N GLY A 162 8.10 -1.87 -13.29
CA GLY A 162 8.41 -2.98 -14.19
C GLY A 162 7.85 -4.31 -13.66
N ASN A 163 8.66 -5.36 -13.70
CA ASN A 163 8.29 -6.71 -13.23
C ASN A 163 8.65 -6.95 -11.75
N ASN A 164 8.71 -5.90 -10.92
CA ASN A 164 9.01 -6.03 -9.49
C ASN A 164 7.74 -6.21 -8.65
N ASN A 165 7.90 -6.85 -7.50
CA ASN A 165 6.84 -7.06 -6.52
C ASN A 165 6.85 -5.97 -5.45
N VAL A 166 5.66 -5.58 -4.98
CA VAL A 166 5.49 -4.82 -3.73
C VAL A 166 4.88 -5.76 -2.70
N THR A 167 5.71 -6.36 -1.86
CA THR A 167 5.29 -7.43 -0.94
C THR A 167 4.71 -6.94 0.38
N GLU A 168 5.03 -5.71 0.78
CA GLU A 168 4.65 -5.15 2.08
C GLU A 168 3.96 -3.80 1.90
N VAL A 169 2.63 -3.81 1.99
CA VAL A 169 1.81 -2.60 2.02
C VAL A 169 0.78 -2.75 3.13
N ASN A 170 0.90 -1.94 4.18
CA ASN A 170 -0.09 -1.94 5.27
C ASN A 170 -1.43 -1.32 4.83
N LYS A 171 -1.37 -0.25 4.04
CA LYS A 171 -2.55 0.48 3.56
C LYS A 171 -2.28 1.13 2.21
N LEU A 172 -3.20 0.97 1.27
CA LEU A 172 -3.23 1.69 0.00
C LEU A 172 -4.57 2.43 -0.10
N GLU A 173 -4.52 3.77 -0.11
CA GLU A 173 -5.68 4.61 -0.38
C GLU A 173 -5.52 5.23 -1.77
N ALA A 174 -6.44 4.90 -2.67
CA ALA A 174 -6.42 5.36 -4.05
C ALA A 174 -7.81 5.87 -4.46
N VAL A 175 -7.83 6.90 -5.32
CA VAL A 175 -9.08 7.39 -5.93
C VAL A 175 -9.65 6.36 -6.91
N SER A 176 -8.78 5.62 -7.60
CA SER A 176 -9.14 4.52 -8.51
C SER A 176 -8.06 3.45 -8.52
N GLY A 177 -8.45 2.20 -8.77
CA GLY A 177 -7.56 1.07 -8.96
C GLY A 177 -7.99 0.26 -10.19
N GLN A 178 -7.06 -0.04 -11.07
CA GLN A 178 -7.28 -0.88 -12.25
C GLN A 178 -6.27 -2.04 -12.22
N PHE A 179 -6.78 -3.26 -12.08
CA PHE A 179 -5.96 -4.48 -12.06
C PHE A 179 -6.25 -5.26 -13.34
N SER A 180 -5.22 -5.53 -14.13
CA SER A 180 -5.33 -6.33 -15.36
C SER A 180 -5.30 -7.84 -15.07
N GLY A 181 -4.83 -8.23 -13.90
CA GLY A 181 -4.75 -9.62 -13.43
C GLY A 181 -5.70 -9.91 -12.27
N ALA A 182 -5.45 -11.04 -11.61
CA ALA A 182 -6.24 -11.48 -10.46
C ALA A 182 -6.01 -10.57 -9.23
N VAL A 183 -7.08 -10.33 -8.48
CA VAL A 183 -7.02 -9.78 -7.12
C VAL A 183 -7.29 -10.93 -6.16
N SER A 184 -6.30 -11.30 -5.36
CA SER A 184 -6.39 -12.38 -4.38
C SER A 184 -6.15 -11.84 -2.98
N GLY A 185 -7.03 -12.18 -2.05
CA GLY A 185 -6.94 -11.77 -0.66
C GLY A 185 -7.96 -12.57 0.17
N ALA A 186 -7.86 -12.50 1.50
CA ALA A 186 -8.79 -13.19 2.38
C ALA A 186 -10.23 -12.62 2.26
N THR A 187 -10.35 -11.32 2.02
CA THR A 187 -11.64 -10.62 1.92
C THR A 187 -11.56 -9.54 0.83
N LEU A 188 -12.60 -9.46 0.00
CA LEU A 188 -12.86 -8.34 -0.90
C LEU A 188 -14.17 -7.66 -0.47
N THR A 189 -14.11 -6.40 -0.04
CA THR A 189 -15.29 -5.63 0.36
C THR A 189 -15.62 -4.59 -0.69
N VAL A 190 -16.84 -4.62 -1.22
CA VAL A 190 -17.36 -3.63 -2.17
C VAL A 190 -18.52 -2.88 -1.50
N ALA A 191 -18.33 -1.58 -1.24
CA ALA A 191 -19.28 -0.79 -0.45
C ALA A 191 -20.56 -0.38 -1.20
N GLN A 192 -20.51 -0.35 -2.54
CA GLN A 192 -21.65 0.02 -3.37
C GLN A 192 -22.01 -1.14 -4.32
N THR A 193 -21.48 -1.14 -5.53
CA THR A 193 -21.87 -2.09 -6.58
C THR A 193 -20.66 -2.83 -7.12
N ALA A 194 -20.77 -4.16 -7.23
CA ALA A 194 -19.84 -4.99 -7.98
C ALA A 194 -20.49 -5.36 -9.33
N ALA A 195 -19.91 -4.90 -10.45
CA ALA A 195 -20.31 -5.30 -11.79
C ALA A 195 -19.40 -6.42 -12.29
N ILE A 196 -19.97 -7.60 -12.55
CA ILE A 196 -19.24 -8.77 -13.03
C ILE A 196 -19.72 -9.04 -14.46
N GLY A 197 -18.87 -8.73 -15.43
CA GLY A 197 -19.18 -8.95 -16.85
C GLY A 197 -19.00 -10.41 -17.31
N GLY A 198 -18.40 -11.25 -16.47
CA GLY A 198 -18.19 -12.69 -16.72
C GLY A 198 -18.91 -13.57 -15.71
N LEU A 199 -18.32 -14.72 -15.40
CA LEU A 199 -18.86 -15.67 -14.42
C LEU A 199 -18.50 -15.25 -12.98
N LEU A 200 -19.50 -15.23 -12.09
CA LEU A 200 -19.29 -15.27 -10.65
C LEU A 200 -19.29 -16.73 -10.18
N GLN A 201 -18.16 -17.20 -9.64
CA GLN A 201 -18.06 -18.52 -9.02
C GLN A 201 -17.87 -18.37 -7.50
N ALA A 202 -18.83 -18.86 -6.72
CA ALA A 202 -18.72 -18.99 -5.28
C ALA A 202 -18.55 -20.47 -4.92
N GLN A 203 -17.43 -20.85 -4.32
CA GLN A 203 -17.18 -22.24 -3.88
C GLN A 203 -17.84 -22.55 -2.51
N GLY A 204 -18.22 -21.51 -1.77
CA GLY A 204 -18.91 -21.62 -0.49
C GLY A 204 -20.35 -21.12 -0.55
N GLU A 205 -20.96 -20.95 0.62
CA GLU A 205 -22.29 -20.38 0.75
C GLU A 205 -22.31 -18.89 0.36
N SER A 206 -23.37 -18.46 -0.31
CA SER A 206 -23.62 -17.06 -0.66
C SER A 206 -24.83 -16.55 0.12
N GLN A 207 -24.65 -15.49 0.90
CA GLN A 207 -25.72 -14.86 1.66
C GLN A 207 -26.09 -13.51 1.05
N PHE A 208 -27.38 -13.26 0.84
CA PHE A 208 -27.91 -11.98 0.38
C PHE A 208 -28.78 -11.36 1.47
N VAL A 209 -28.41 -10.17 1.93
CA VAL A 209 -29.24 -9.37 2.83
C VAL A 209 -30.10 -8.44 1.97
N GLY A 210 -31.35 -8.83 1.74
CA GLY A 210 -32.28 -8.10 0.88
C GLY A 210 -32.80 -8.96 -0.28
N LYS A 211 -33.24 -8.31 -1.36
CA LYS A 211 -33.80 -8.99 -2.53
C LYS A 211 -32.68 -9.40 -3.49
N ALA A 212 -32.73 -10.64 -3.97
CA ALA A 212 -31.99 -11.09 -5.14
C ALA A 212 -32.92 -11.04 -6.36
N ALA A 213 -32.48 -10.38 -7.43
CA ALA A 213 -33.21 -10.30 -8.69
C ALA A 213 -32.35 -10.89 -9.81
N PHE A 214 -32.96 -11.76 -10.61
CA PHE A 214 -32.35 -12.38 -11.78
C PHE A 214 -33.18 -11.97 -12.99
N ALA A 215 -32.52 -11.46 -14.03
CA ALA A 215 -33.20 -10.98 -15.24
C ALA A 215 -33.60 -12.12 -16.20
N ASP A 216 -32.99 -13.28 -16.01
CA ASP A 216 -33.17 -14.47 -16.84
C ASP A 216 -33.39 -15.69 -15.92
N GLU A 217 -32.91 -16.86 -16.31
CA GLU A 217 -33.10 -18.10 -15.57
C GLU A 217 -32.25 -18.25 -14.30
N VAL A 218 -32.81 -18.97 -13.32
CA VAL A 218 -32.11 -19.50 -12.14
C VAL A 218 -32.10 -21.02 -12.24
N ILE A 219 -30.92 -21.60 -12.47
CA ILE A 219 -30.76 -23.05 -12.61
C ILE A 219 -30.48 -23.67 -11.24
N LEU A 220 -31.35 -24.60 -10.83
CA LEU A 220 -31.17 -25.39 -9.61
C LEU A 220 -30.49 -26.72 -9.93
N ASN A 221 -29.24 -26.88 -9.50
CA ASN A 221 -28.48 -28.10 -9.78
C ASN A 221 -28.88 -29.29 -8.88
N LYS A 222 -29.39 -29.03 -7.68
CA LYS A 222 -29.79 -30.09 -6.75
C LYS A 222 -31.07 -30.77 -7.25
N VAL A 223 -30.96 -32.07 -7.54
CA VAL A 223 -32.12 -32.96 -7.76
C VAL A 223 -32.54 -33.57 -6.42
N ALA A 224 -33.84 -33.51 -6.12
CA ALA A 224 -34.47 -34.04 -4.91
C ALA A 224 -35.74 -34.83 -5.26
N VAL A 225 -36.21 -35.64 -4.31
CA VAL A 225 -37.41 -36.49 -4.47
C VAL A 225 -38.47 -36.04 -3.48
N ALA A 226 -39.69 -35.78 -3.96
CA ALA A 226 -40.80 -35.38 -3.10
C ALA A 226 -41.10 -36.45 -2.03
N GLY A 227 -41.48 -36.00 -0.82
CA GLY A 227 -41.75 -36.85 0.34
C GLY A 227 -40.50 -37.33 1.09
N THR A 228 -39.30 -37.07 0.59
CA THR A 228 -38.05 -37.45 1.26
C THR A 228 -37.58 -36.36 2.23
N GLY A 229 -37.04 -36.79 3.38
CA GLY A 229 -36.45 -35.90 4.38
C GLY A 229 -34.99 -35.53 4.10
N GLY A 230 -34.38 -34.73 4.98
CA GLY A 230 -32.96 -34.39 4.94
C GLY A 230 -32.63 -33.11 4.19
N CYS A 231 -33.55 -32.14 4.22
CA CYS A 231 -33.34 -30.81 3.64
C CYS A 231 -33.44 -29.70 4.69
N THR A 232 -32.81 -28.56 4.40
CA THR A 232 -32.93 -27.35 5.22
C THR A 232 -34.24 -26.66 4.89
N THR A 233 -35.08 -26.39 5.90
CA THR A 233 -36.36 -25.68 5.72
C THR A 233 -36.16 -24.37 4.96
N GLY A 234 -36.99 -24.16 3.92
CA GLY A 234 -36.88 -23.00 3.03
C GLY A 234 -35.96 -23.20 1.81
N ALA A 235 -35.21 -24.30 1.74
CA ALA A 235 -34.42 -24.63 0.56
C ALA A 235 -35.32 -24.91 -0.65
N ILE A 236 -34.81 -24.56 -1.83
CA ILE A 236 -35.47 -24.81 -3.12
C ILE A 236 -34.55 -25.71 -3.96
N ALA A 237 -35.14 -26.74 -4.57
CA ALA A 237 -34.46 -27.68 -5.46
C ALA A 237 -35.38 -28.04 -6.63
N ARG A 238 -34.99 -29.01 -7.47
CA ARG A 238 -35.85 -29.56 -8.53
C ARG A 238 -35.96 -31.08 -8.43
N ASP A 239 -36.98 -31.65 -9.06
CA ASP A 239 -37.02 -33.09 -9.33
C ASP A 239 -36.22 -33.46 -10.60
N SER A 240 -36.25 -34.75 -10.96
CA SER A 240 -35.53 -35.27 -12.13
C SER A 240 -36.02 -34.73 -13.48
N ILE A 241 -37.24 -34.18 -13.54
CA ILE A 241 -37.87 -33.65 -14.76
C ILE A 241 -37.76 -32.11 -14.80
N GLY A 242 -37.39 -31.48 -13.68
CA GLY A 242 -37.19 -30.03 -13.57
C GLY A 242 -38.26 -29.29 -12.78
N LYS A 243 -39.22 -29.99 -12.15
CA LYS A 243 -40.24 -29.34 -11.32
C LYS A 243 -39.62 -28.84 -10.02
N THR A 244 -39.92 -27.59 -9.65
CA THR A 244 -39.43 -26.99 -8.40
C THR A 244 -40.03 -27.68 -7.17
N LEU A 245 -39.16 -28.02 -6.22
CA LEU A 245 -39.50 -28.53 -4.89
C LEU A 245 -39.07 -27.51 -3.84
N SER A 246 -39.87 -27.35 -2.78
CA SER A 246 -39.53 -26.57 -1.60
C SER A 246 -39.40 -27.48 -0.38
N CYS A 247 -38.41 -27.20 0.48
CA CYS A 247 -38.25 -27.93 1.73
C CYS A 247 -39.15 -27.33 2.81
N GLN A 248 -40.11 -28.12 3.30
CA GLN A 248 -41.06 -27.74 4.33
C GLN A 248 -40.93 -28.71 5.50
N SER A 249 -40.65 -28.19 6.70
CA SER A 249 -40.45 -29.01 7.91
C SER A 249 -39.43 -30.14 7.72
N GLY A 250 -38.36 -29.88 6.97
CA GLY A 250 -37.31 -30.86 6.68
C GLY A 250 -37.64 -31.91 5.60
N ILE A 251 -38.78 -31.78 4.92
CA ILE A 251 -39.25 -32.70 3.87
C ILE A 251 -39.37 -31.96 2.53
N TRP A 252 -38.91 -32.57 1.45
CA TRP A 252 -39.10 -32.06 0.10
C TRP A 252 -40.56 -32.17 -0.32
N THR A 253 -41.16 -31.04 -0.63
CA THR A 253 -42.56 -30.94 -1.06
C THR A 253 -42.63 -30.35 -2.46
N SER A 254 -43.54 -30.85 -3.28
CA SER A 254 -43.77 -30.27 -4.60
C SER A 254 -44.55 -28.96 -4.47
N ASN A 255 -44.08 -27.91 -5.13
CA ASN A 255 -44.86 -26.69 -5.32
C ASN A 255 -45.96 -26.98 -6.36
N SER A 256 -47.06 -27.58 -5.94
CA SER A 256 -48.26 -27.76 -6.76
C SER A 256 -49.30 -26.71 -6.39
N GLY A 257 -49.37 -25.65 -7.20
CA GLY A 257 -50.58 -24.82 -7.32
C GLY A 257 -51.59 -25.38 -8.33
N ALA A 258 -51.31 -26.54 -8.91
CA ALA A 258 -52.23 -27.27 -9.76
C ALA A 258 -52.83 -28.42 -8.95
N LEU A 259 -54.16 -28.48 -8.95
CA LEU A 259 -54.98 -29.62 -8.57
C LEU A 259 -54.28 -30.92 -9.01
N ASP A 260 -53.91 -31.77 -8.04
CA ASP A 260 -53.30 -33.07 -8.32
C ASP A 260 -54.25 -33.84 -9.24
N GLY A 261 -53.72 -34.28 -10.39
CA GLY A 261 -54.42 -34.41 -11.67
C GLY A 261 -55.76 -35.17 -11.65
N PRO A 262 -56.49 -35.19 -12.77
CA PRO A 262 -57.82 -35.80 -12.79
C PRO A 262 -57.73 -37.32 -12.60
N TYR A 263 -57.99 -37.80 -11.40
CA TYR A 263 -58.17 -39.21 -11.07
C TYR A 263 -59.54 -39.66 -11.58
N ARG A 264 -59.54 -40.68 -12.45
CA ARG A 264 -60.78 -41.32 -12.86
C ARG A 264 -61.33 -42.13 -11.69
N VAL A 265 -62.48 -41.71 -11.17
CA VAL A 265 -63.18 -42.39 -10.07
C VAL A 265 -64.54 -42.90 -10.56
N SER A 266 -65.03 -43.97 -9.94
CA SER A 266 -66.31 -44.60 -10.26
C SER A 266 -67.08 -44.97 -9.00
N GLY A 267 -68.41 -45.05 -9.10
CA GLY A 267 -69.32 -45.31 -7.99
C GLY A 267 -70.09 -44.06 -7.53
N ASN A 268 -71.03 -44.25 -6.61
CA ASN A 268 -71.90 -43.18 -6.12
C ASN A 268 -71.21 -42.31 -5.04
N SER A 269 -70.27 -42.88 -4.28
CA SER A 269 -69.41 -42.16 -3.35
C SER A 269 -68.01 -42.11 -3.95
N LEU A 270 -67.54 -40.90 -4.22
CA LEU A 270 -66.27 -40.66 -4.88
C LEU A 270 -65.15 -40.49 -3.85
N GLY A 271 -65.46 -40.05 -2.63
CA GLY A 271 -64.52 -39.86 -1.53
C GLY A 271 -64.16 -38.39 -1.29
N ALA A 272 -63.17 -38.17 -0.43
CA ALA A 272 -62.68 -36.84 -0.07
C ALA A 272 -61.67 -36.34 -1.11
N TRP A 273 -62.10 -35.39 -1.93
CA TRP A 273 -61.30 -34.77 -3.00
C TRP A 273 -61.47 -33.26 -2.91
N ALA A 274 -60.44 -32.49 -3.28
CA ALA A 274 -60.54 -31.04 -3.33
C ALA A 274 -61.58 -30.57 -4.36
N MET A 275 -61.70 -31.30 -5.47
CA MET A 275 -62.69 -31.02 -6.52
C MET A 275 -63.00 -32.27 -7.34
N CYS A 276 -64.24 -32.41 -7.80
CA CYS A 276 -64.61 -33.41 -8.81
C CYS A 276 -65.39 -32.74 -9.95
N THR A 277 -65.19 -33.23 -11.17
CA THR A 277 -65.89 -32.75 -12.37
C THR A 277 -66.38 -33.91 -13.25
N LEU A 278 -67.45 -33.65 -14.00
CA LEU A 278 -68.05 -34.58 -14.95
C LEU A 278 -67.54 -34.30 -16.36
N ASN A 279 -67.19 -35.35 -17.10
CA ASN A 279 -66.94 -35.23 -18.53
C ASN A 279 -68.29 -35.20 -19.28
N TYR A 280 -68.77 -34.01 -19.67
CA TYR A 280 -70.07 -33.83 -20.30
C TYR A 280 -70.08 -34.33 -21.77
N GLY A 281 -70.47 -35.59 -21.97
CA GLY A 281 -71.14 -36.05 -23.20
C GLY A 281 -72.65 -35.94 -23.00
N SER A 282 -73.35 -35.30 -23.94
CA SER A 282 -74.76 -34.89 -23.84
C SER A 282 -75.76 -35.97 -23.37
N GLY A 283 -76.73 -35.56 -22.55
CA GLY A 283 -77.97 -36.32 -22.27
C GLY A 283 -78.20 -36.73 -20.81
N ASN A 284 -79.01 -35.92 -20.12
CA ASN A 284 -79.88 -36.17 -18.94
C ASN A 284 -79.30 -36.62 -17.58
N SER A 285 -79.71 -35.88 -16.53
CA SER A 285 -79.75 -36.19 -15.09
C SER A 285 -78.48 -36.74 -14.43
N LYS A 286 -77.33 -36.11 -14.69
CA LYS A 286 -76.06 -36.42 -14.02
C LYS A 286 -75.58 -35.21 -13.23
N SER A 287 -75.29 -35.39 -11.95
CA SER A 287 -74.77 -34.33 -11.08
C SER A 287 -73.71 -34.87 -10.12
N LEU A 288 -72.83 -33.96 -9.72
CA LEU A 288 -71.92 -34.13 -8.60
C LEU A 288 -72.42 -33.31 -7.43
N THR A 289 -72.40 -33.89 -6.24
CA THR A 289 -72.79 -33.21 -5.01
C THR A 289 -71.70 -33.37 -3.98
N TYR A 290 -71.34 -32.28 -3.31
CA TYR A 290 -70.40 -32.30 -2.20
C TYR A 290 -71.18 -32.21 -0.88
N SER A 291 -71.00 -33.19 0.00
CA SER A 291 -71.65 -33.25 1.31
C SER A 291 -70.76 -33.99 2.31
N ASN A 292 -70.74 -33.56 3.57
CA ASN A 292 -69.99 -34.22 4.64
C ASN A 292 -68.53 -34.54 4.29
N GLY A 293 -67.81 -33.61 3.64
CA GLY A 293 -66.40 -33.79 3.28
C GLY A 293 -66.15 -34.71 2.08
N ASN A 294 -67.19 -35.21 1.41
CA ASN A 294 -67.08 -36.18 0.32
C ASN A 294 -67.85 -35.74 -0.92
N TRP A 295 -67.33 -36.14 -2.08
CA TRP A 295 -68.01 -36.01 -3.35
C TRP A 295 -68.87 -37.23 -3.64
N PHE A 296 -70.05 -37.00 -4.20
CA PHE A 296 -71.01 -38.01 -4.61
C PHE A 296 -71.42 -37.81 -6.06
N TYR A 297 -71.64 -38.91 -6.76
CA TYR A 297 -72.19 -38.94 -8.11
C TYR A 297 -73.63 -39.44 -8.07
N SER A 298 -74.53 -38.72 -8.75
CA SER A 298 -75.91 -39.13 -8.97
C SER A 298 -76.28 -39.04 -10.44
N GLY A 299 -76.61 -40.18 -11.04
CA GLY A 299 -77.08 -40.29 -12.41
C GLY A 299 -77.19 -41.74 -12.89
N SER A 300 -77.79 -41.96 -14.05
CA SER A 300 -77.88 -43.29 -14.68
C SER A 300 -76.76 -43.50 -15.71
N GLY A 301 -76.19 -44.71 -15.70
CA GLY A 301 -75.13 -45.16 -16.63
C GLY A 301 -73.70 -44.93 -16.12
N THR A 302 -72.72 -45.52 -16.82
CA THR A 302 -71.29 -45.33 -16.54
C THR A 302 -70.80 -44.02 -17.13
N GLN A 303 -70.47 -43.03 -16.29
CA GLN A 303 -69.78 -41.82 -16.73
C GLN A 303 -68.37 -41.72 -16.15
N VAL A 304 -67.53 -40.90 -16.80
CA VAL A 304 -66.15 -40.66 -16.37
C VAL A 304 -66.14 -39.42 -15.48
N VAL A 305 -65.98 -39.64 -14.17
CA VAL A 305 -65.76 -38.56 -13.21
C VAL A 305 -64.26 -38.39 -13.01
N TYR A 306 -63.81 -37.14 -13.05
CA TYR A 306 -62.44 -36.76 -12.81
C TYR A 306 -62.36 -35.98 -11.50
N CYS A 307 -61.65 -36.51 -10.52
CA CYS A 307 -61.44 -35.86 -9.22
C CYS A 307 -59.99 -35.44 -9.05
N TYR A 308 -59.78 -34.40 -8.26
CA TYR A 308 -58.48 -33.80 -8.00
C TYR A 308 -58.23 -33.74 -6.49
N LYS A 309 -57.00 -33.99 -6.06
CA LYS A 309 -56.61 -33.82 -4.65
C LYS A 309 -56.18 -32.40 -4.35
#